data_AF-A0A6C0AQJ8-F1
#
_entry.id   AF-A0A6C0AQJ8-F1
#
_cell.length_a   1.000
_cell.length_b   1.000
_cell.length_c   1.000
_cell.angle_alpha   90.00
_cell.angle_beta   90.00
_cell.angle_gamma   90.00
#
_symmetry.space_group_name_H-M   'P 1'
#
loop_
_entity.id
_entity.type
_entity.pdbx_description
1 polymer ?
#
loop_
_entity_poly.entity_id
_entity_poly.type
_entity_poly.pdbx_seq_one_letter_code
_entity_poly.pdbx_strand_id
1 'polypeptide(L)'
;MDINYFLLCKNRYDKIIHSLDNIIENLDDINFLTDKFVSDEIINTHVIFSKPINNDIFLQQKLYVQYLKCECLKQIYLLCEHEFIDDTIDIDPDRSTSIRYCKYCESSENLK
;
A
#
# COMPACT_ATOMS: atom_id res chain seq x y z
N MET A 1 5.19 6.16 -26.51
CA MET A 1 5.85 6.91 -25.43
C MET A 1 7.23 6.29 -25.26
N ASP A 2 8.33 7.06 -25.19
CA ASP A 2 9.67 6.46 -25.07
C ASP A 2 9.78 5.64 -23.77
N ILE A 3 10.25 4.39 -23.86
CA ILE A 3 10.43 3.50 -22.71
C ILE A 3 11.33 4.14 -21.64
N ASN A 4 12.33 4.93 -22.04
CA ASN A 4 13.20 5.62 -21.09
C ASN A 4 12.45 6.70 -20.32
N TYR A 5 11.52 7.40 -20.98
CA TYR A 5 10.65 8.37 -20.34
C TYR A 5 9.71 7.69 -19.33
N PHE A 6 9.09 6.57 -19.72
CA PHE A 6 8.28 5.77 -18.80
C PHE A 6 9.09 5.33 -17.57
N LEU A 7 10.28 4.75 -17.75
CA LEU A 7 11.12 4.27 -16.64
C LEU A 7 11.51 5.41 -15.69
N LEU A 8 11.79 6.60 -16.22
CA LEU A 8 12.06 7.79 -15.40
C LEU A 8 10.83 8.19 -14.57
N CYS A 9 9.64 8.17 -15.15
CA CYS A 9 8.39 8.43 -14.44
C CYS A 9 8.12 7.37 -13.37
N LYS A 10 8.23 6.08 -13.71
CA LYS A 10 8.07 4.95 -12.78
C LYS A 10 8.99 5.11 -11.58
N ASN A 11 10.28 5.35 -11.80
CA ASN A 11 11.27 5.55 -10.72
C ASN A 11 10.90 6.70 -9.77
N ARG A 12 10.21 7.74 -10.25
CA ARG A 12 9.73 8.83 -9.39
C ARG A 12 8.51 8.40 -8.59
N TYR A 13 7.54 7.75 -9.24
CA TYR A 13 6.37 7.22 -8.55
C TYR A 13 6.73 6.16 -7.51
N ASP A 14 7.69 5.28 -7.80
CA ASP A 14 8.16 4.25 -6.85
C ASP A 14 8.70 4.89 -5.55
N LYS A 15 9.44 6.00 -5.66
CA LYS A 15 9.91 6.76 -4.48
C LYS A 15 8.76 7.39 -3.68
N ILE A 16 7.75 7.90 -4.38
CA ILE A 16 6.54 8.46 -3.74
C ILE A 16 5.79 7.33 -3.03
N ILE A 17 5.55 6.22 -3.71
CA ILE A 17 4.87 5.04 -3.16
C ILE A 17 5.59 4.53 -1.91
N HIS A 18 6.91 4.39 -1.95
CA HIS A 18 7.69 3.98 -0.78
C HIS A 18 7.54 4.97 0.39
N SER A 19 7.50 6.27 0.10
CA SER A 19 7.24 7.28 1.14
C SER A 19 5.83 7.18 1.72
N LEU A 20 4.83 6.88 0.89
CA LEU A 20 3.45 6.66 1.33
C LEU A 20 3.32 5.40 2.19
N ASP A 21 4.04 4.33 1.84
CA ASP A 21 4.09 3.10 2.64
C ASP A 21 4.67 3.36 4.04
N ASN A 22 5.78 4.09 4.11
CA ASN A 22 6.34 4.50 5.40
C ASN A 22 5.34 5.32 6.23
N ILE A 23 4.54 6.19 5.61
CA ILE A 23 3.50 6.96 6.32
C ILE A 23 2.40 6.02 6.85
N ILE A 24 1.97 5.03 6.06
CA ILE A 24 0.95 4.05 6.48
C ILE A 24 1.46 3.25 7.68
N GLU A 25 2.71 2.77 7.65
CA GLU A 25 3.32 2.03 8.75
C GLU A 25 3.37 2.87 10.03
N ASN A 26 3.82 4.14 9.94
CA ASN A 26 3.84 5.04 11.08
C ASN A 26 2.44 5.32 11.66
N LEU A 27 1.42 5.43 10.81
CA LEU A 27 0.03 5.59 11.27
C LEU A 27 -0.46 4.34 12.02
N ASP A 28 -0.08 3.15 11.56
CA ASP A 28 -0.41 1.89 12.23
C ASP A 28 0.29 1.76 13.59
N ASP A 29 1.56 2.15 13.67
CA ASP A 29 2.32 2.17 14.93
C ASP A 29 1.71 3.15 15.95
N ILE A 30 1.35 4.37 15.52
CA ILE A 30 0.71 5.36 16.38
C ILE A 30 -0.66 4.86 16.87
N ASN A 31 -1.45 4.26 15.99
CA ASN A 31 -2.76 3.72 16.35
C ASN A 31 -2.62 2.58 17.38
N PHE A 32 -1.66 1.67 17.18
CA PHE A 32 -1.36 0.60 18.12
C PHE A 32 -0.92 1.11 19.50
N LEU A 33 -0.02 2.10 19.53
CA LEU A 33 0.43 2.71 20.79
C LEU A 33 -0.73 3.39 21.50
N THR A 34 -1.57 4.13 20.78
CA THR A 34 -2.76 4.81 21.34
C THR A 34 -3.71 3.81 21.98
N ASP A 35 -4.02 2.70 21.29
CA ASP A 35 -4.88 1.65 21.84
C ASP A 35 -4.28 1.02 23.12
N LYS A 36 -2.96 0.82 23.15
CA LYS A 36 -2.25 0.30 24.33
C LYS A 36 -2.32 1.25 25.52
N PHE A 37 -1.99 2.53 25.35
CA PHE A 37 -2.04 3.52 26.44
C PHE A 37 -3.45 3.68 27.02
N VAL A 38 -4.49 3.66 26.18
CA VAL A 38 -5.88 3.71 26.64
C VAL A 38 -6.26 2.46 27.45
N SER A 39 -5.74 1.29 27.08
CA SER A 39 -6.00 0.06 27.85
C SER A 39 -5.38 0.08 29.25
N ASP A 40 -4.22 0.72 29.40
CA ASP A 40 -3.50 0.83 30.67
C ASP A 40 -4.10 1.91 31.60
N GLU A 41 -4.64 3.01 31.07
CA GLU A 41 -5.29 4.08 31.86
C GLU A 41 -6.70 3.70 32.36
N ILE A 42 -7.46 2.88 31.62
CA ILE A 42 -8.79 2.40 32.03
C ILE A 42 -8.70 1.52 33.30
N ILE A 43 -7.57 0.86 33.54
CA ILE A 43 -7.34 0.08 34.77
C ILE A 43 -7.22 1.00 36.00
N ASN A 44 -6.84 2.27 35.82
CA ASN A 44 -6.52 3.17 36.93
C ASN A 44 -7.52 4.31 37.17
N THR A 45 -8.40 4.64 36.22
CA THR A 45 -9.33 5.77 36.42
C THR A 45 -10.62 5.65 35.61
N HIS A 46 -11.77 5.68 36.29
CA HIS A 46 -13.11 5.84 35.70
C HIS A 46 -13.25 7.20 34.98
N VAL A 47 -12.66 7.36 33.81
CA VAL A 47 -12.83 8.54 32.95
C VAL A 47 -13.34 8.10 31.58
N ILE A 48 -14.65 8.24 31.43
CA ILE A 48 -15.34 8.21 30.15
C ILE A 48 -15.02 9.55 29.49
N PHE A 49 -14.05 9.67 28.58
CA PHE A 49 -14.07 10.67 27.49
C PHE A 49 -13.00 10.38 26.41
N SER A 50 -13.44 10.41 25.14
CA SER A 50 -12.66 10.54 23.88
C SER A 50 -12.11 9.33 23.12
N LYS A 51 -12.64 8.11 23.30
CA LYS A 51 -12.24 6.93 22.49
C LYS A 51 -12.64 6.95 20.98
N PRO A 52 -13.76 7.54 20.51
CA PRO A 52 -14.15 7.39 19.10
C PRO A 52 -13.42 8.33 18.13
N ILE A 53 -13.14 9.57 18.56
CA ILE A 53 -12.80 10.67 17.63
C ILE A 53 -11.38 10.51 17.06
N ASN A 54 -10.41 10.07 17.88
CA ASN A 54 -9.03 9.96 17.44
C ASN A 54 -8.80 8.78 16.48
N ASN A 55 -9.39 7.61 16.75
CA ASN A 55 -9.26 6.44 15.89
C ASN A 55 -9.90 6.69 14.51
N ASP A 56 -11.02 7.42 14.47
CA ASP A 56 -11.64 7.83 13.21
C ASP A 56 -10.71 8.74 12.39
N ILE A 57 -10.00 9.69 13.01
CA ILE A 57 -9.05 10.57 12.30
C ILE A 57 -7.88 9.78 11.73
N PHE A 58 -7.25 8.88 12.50
CA PHE A 58 -6.14 8.06 12.02
C PHE A 58 -6.58 7.13 10.89
N LEU A 59 -7.77 6.53 11.00
CA LEU A 59 -8.35 5.71 9.95
C LEU A 59 -8.59 6.51 8.66
N GLN A 60 -9.18 7.71 8.77
CA GLN A 60 -9.41 8.57 7.61
C GLN A 60 -8.10 9.00 6.93
N GLN A 61 -7.06 9.33 7.71
CA GLN A 61 -5.74 9.65 7.17
C GLN A 61 -5.12 8.45 6.47
N LYS A 62 -5.18 7.26 7.07
CA LYS A 62 -4.68 6.02 6.46
C LYS A 62 -5.39 5.75 5.13
N LEU A 63 -6.72 5.83 5.10
CA LEU A 63 -7.51 5.66 3.88
C LEU A 63 -7.13 6.66 2.78
N TYR A 64 -6.90 7.92 3.15
CA TYR A 64 -6.46 8.95 2.21
C TYR A 64 -5.07 8.67 1.65
N VAL A 65 -4.10 8.26 2.49
CA VAL A 65 -2.74 7.90 2.04
C VAL A 65 -2.78 6.67 1.13
N GLN A 66 -3.59 5.66 1.47
CA GLN A 66 -3.84 4.50 0.62
C GLN A 66 -4.44 4.90 -0.74
N TYR A 67 -5.40 5.83 -0.74
CA TYR A 67 -5.96 6.38 -1.97
C TYR A 67 -4.89 7.03 -2.85
N LEU A 68 -4.01 7.87 -2.28
CA LEU A 68 -2.91 8.48 -3.03
C LEU A 68 -1.94 7.45 -3.61
N LYS A 69 -1.65 6.37 -2.86
CA LYS A 69 -0.84 5.25 -3.34
C LYS A 69 -1.50 4.58 -4.55
N CYS A 70 -2.80 4.31 -4.47
CA CYS A 70 -3.57 3.74 -5.57
C CYS A 70 -3.56 4.65 -6.81
N GLU A 71 -3.68 5.97 -6.65
CA GLU A 71 -3.58 6.91 -7.76
C GLU A 71 -2.18 6.89 -8.40
N CYS A 72 -1.11 6.81 -7.60
CA CYS A 72 0.25 6.65 -8.15
C CYS A 72 0.40 5.37 -8.98
N LEU A 73 -0.06 4.23 -8.45
CA LEU A 73 -0.03 2.95 -9.16
C LEU A 73 -0.85 2.99 -10.46
N LYS A 74 -2.01 3.65 -10.43
CA LYS A 74 -2.84 3.87 -11.61
C LYS A 74 -2.13 4.74 -12.65
N GLN A 75 -1.40 5.78 -12.24
CA GLN A 75 -0.61 6.58 -13.17
C GLN A 75 0.52 5.76 -13.81
N ILE A 76 1.23 4.93 -13.03
CA ILE A 76 2.23 4.01 -13.58
C ILE A 76 1.59 3.10 -14.62
N TYR A 77 0.45 2.49 -14.29
CA TYR A 77 -0.27 1.60 -15.21
C TYR A 77 -0.65 2.32 -16.51
N LEU A 78 -1.29 3.49 -16.42
CA LEU A 78 -1.75 4.24 -17.60
C LEU A 78 -0.60 4.74 -18.50
N LEU A 79 0.58 5.00 -17.94
CA LEU A 79 1.75 5.42 -18.70
C LEU A 79 2.51 4.25 -19.34
N CYS A 80 2.25 3.02 -18.91
CA CYS A 80 2.98 1.84 -19.36
C CYS A 80 2.45 1.34 -20.71
N GLU A 81 3.37 1.02 -21.64
CA GLU A 81 3.03 0.37 -22.92
C GLU A 81 2.97 -1.17 -22.75
N HIS A 82 2.22 -1.64 -21.76
CA HIS A 82 2.27 -3.00 -21.22
C HIS A 82 2.73 -4.11 -22.20
N GLU A 83 3.86 -4.73 -21.88
CA GLU A 83 4.32 -5.98 -22.47
C GLU A 83 4.15 -7.08 -21.41
N PHE A 84 3.12 -7.91 -21.57
CA PHE A 84 2.82 -8.98 -20.63
C PHE A 84 3.63 -10.24 -20.93
N ILE A 85 4.12 -10.87 -19.86
CA ILE A 85 4.85 -12.12 -19.89
C ILE A 85 4.06 -13.13 -19.05
N ASP A 86 3.87 -14.32 -19.61
CA ASP A 86 3.40 -15.49 -18.87
C ASP A 86 4.63 -16.20 -18.29
N ASP A 87 4.62 -16.40 -16.98
CA ASP A 87 5.68 -17.09 -16.26
C ASP A 87 5.09 -18.16 -15.35
N THR A 88 5.86 -19.20 -15.07
CA THR A 88 5.46 -20.29 -14.17
C THR A 88 6.32 -20.22 -12.93
N ILE A 89 5.68 -19.90 -11.81
CA ILE A 89 6.33 -19.89 -10.50
C ILE A 89 6.07 -21.22 -9.79
N ASP A 90 7.13 -21.78 -9.25
CA ASP A 90 7.05 -22.93 -8.34
C ASP A 90 6.63 -22.41 -6.96
N ILE A 91 5.45 -22.82 -6.49
CA ILE A 91 4.97 -22.49 -5.13
C ILE A 91 5.55 -23.51 -4.14
N ASP A 92 5.56 -24.78 -4.52
CA ASP A 92 6.10 -25.92 -3.79
C ASP A 92 6.73 -26.89 -4.80
N PRO A 93 7.58 -27.85 -4.38
CA PRO A 93 8.19 -28.83 -5.29
C PRO A 93 7.18 -29.60 -6.18
N ASP A 94 5.95 -29.76 -5.69
CA ASP A 94 4.87 -30.48 -6.36
C ASP A 94 3.80 -29.55 -6.97
N ARG A 95 3.93 -28.23 -6.82
CA ARG A 95 2.91 -27.25 -7.21
C ARG A 95 3.53 -26.04 -7.88
N SER A 96 3.20 -25.84 -9.16
CA SER A 96 3.49 -24.61 -9.88
C SER A 96 2.20 -23.85 -10.21
N THR A 97 2.31 -22.55 -10.45
CA THR A 97 1.22 -21.70 -10.90
C THR A 97 1.71 -20.77 -12.00
N SER A 98 0.90 -20.61 -13.05
CA SER A 98 1.14 -19.62 -14.09
C SER A 98 0.70 -18.25 -13.61
N ILE A 99 1.60 -17.28 -13.67
CA ILE A 99 1.33 -15.86 -13.44
C ILE A 99 1.48 -15.11 -14.76
N ARG A 100 0.72 -14.03 -14.92
CA ARG A 100 0.87 -13.10 -16.04
C ARG A 100 1.12 -11.70 -15.50
N TYR A 101 2.26 -11.13 -15.82
CA TYR A 101 2.68 -9.81 -15.32
C TYR A 101 3.28 -8.94 -16.42
N CYS A 102 3.16 -7.63 -16.25
CA CYS A 102 3.81 -6.69 -17.15
C CYS A 102 5.31 -6.61 -16.86
N LYS A 103 6.15 -6.79 -17.88
CA LYS A 103 7.62 -6.69 -17.80
C LYS A 103 8.13 -5.35 -17.27
N TYR A 104 7.37 -4.27 -17.46
CA TYR A 104 7.81 -2.90 -17.18
C TYR A 104 7.26 -2.32 -15.88
N CYS A 105 5.97 -2.52 -15.62
CA CYS A 105 5.32 -1.97 -14.43
C CYS A 105 4.93 -3.03 -13.40
N GLU A 106 5.26 -4.31 -13.64
CA GLU A 106 5.06 -5.44 -12.71
C GLU A 106 3.59 -5.70 -12.34
N SER A 107 2.63 -5.03 -12.99
CA SER A 107 1.20 -5.25 -12.74
C SER A 107 0.80 -6.64 -13.24
N SER A 108 0.15 -7.43 -12.38
CA SER A 108 -0.44 -8.71 -12.76
C SER A 108 -1.86 -8.56 -13.29
N GLU A 109 -2.28 -9.39 -14.26
CA GLU A 109 -3.67 -9.44 -14.76
C GLU A 109 -4.67 -10.10 -13.78
N ASN A 110 -4.25 -10.46 -12.56
CA ASN A 110 -5.09 -11.08 -11.54
C ASN A 110 -6.02 -10.11 -10.78
N LEU A 111 -6.15 -8.86 -11.24
CA LEU A 111 -7.19 -7.92 -10.76
C LEU A 111 -8.52 -8.23 -11.46
N LYS A 112 -9.18 -9.33 -11.07
CA LYS A 112 -10.59 -9.60 -11.36
C LYS A 112 -11.41 -9.60 -10.09
#